data_AF-A0A8T0PXC2-F1
#
_entry.id   AF-A0A8T0PXC2-F1
#
_cell.length_a   1.000
_cell.length_b   1.000
_cell.length_c   1.000
_cell.angle_alpha   90.00
_cell.angle_beta   90.00
_cell.angle_gamma   90.00
#
_symmetry.space_group_name_H-M   'P 1'
#
loop_
_entity.id
_entity.type
_entity.pdbx_description
1 polymer ?
#
loop_
_entity_poly.entity_id
_entity_poly.type
_entity_poly.pdbx_seq_one_letter_code
_entity_poly.pdbx_strand_id
1 'polypeptide(L)'
;MQMKSLQHFDTFVQDIIKQSRRKSQVLEKHAADMNHVAKLEEDLQKQKDLSSRLQMKLDSNAAEYHNEIQKFAEQKDELVRNNKSLHHEKKELQNSIDKWKSTAADWQGAFNREQGAREELEEELKVLFIELCHELQLRHDGEIDLVTCMQSLRAKMDEAELLKRELVELKQAAEPVAELFEARVAGEEPRLLVERLRGHPGKVFEYAQRLARSISNQVLSFIKSFYPMANLSVVKEGVAADCSDEKFEELMAETAPIAKEMASRIDLR
;
A
#
# COMPACT_ATOMS: atom_id res chain seq x y z
N MET A 1 -31.57 150.02 -101.00
CA MET A 1 -30.69 148.86 -101.29
C MET A 1 -30.52 147.99 -100.01
N GLN A 2 -31.52 147.64 -99.20
CA GLN A 2 -32.72 146.79 -99.37
C GLN A 2 -32.53 145.29 -99.71
N MET A 3 -31.30 144.72 -99.77
CA MET A 3 -31.14 143.29 -100.13
C MET A 3 -30.07 142.48 -99.35
N LYS A 4 -29.30 143.08 -98.41
CA LYS A 4 -28.35 142.34 -97.54
C LYS A 4 -28.78 142.21 -96.07
N SER A 5 -29.71 143.03 -95.56
CA SER A 5 -30.21 142.89 -94.17
C SER A 5 -31.05 141.62 -93.95
N LEU A 6 -31.68 141.10 -95.01
CA LEU A 6 -32.43 139.83 -94.99
C LEU A 6 -31.50 138.60 -94.99
N GLN A 7 -30.31 138.67 -95.61
CA GLN A 7 -29.30 137.61 -95.53
C GLN A 7 -28.66 137.53 -94.13
N HIS A 8 -28.54 138.65 -93.41
CA HIS A 8 -27.94 138.69 -92.07
C HIS A 8 -28.90 138.19 -90.97
N PHE A 9 -30.20 138.45 -91.11
CA PHE A 9 -31.22 137.88 -90.23
C PHE A 9 -31.37 136.37 -90.47
N ASP A 10 -31.29 135.91 -91.72
CA ASP A 10 -31.34 134.48 -92.05
C ASP A 10 -30.08 133.73 -91.55
N THR A 11 -28.89 134.33 -91.61
CA THR A 11 -27.67 133.75 -90.98
C THR A 11 -27.75 133.74 -89.46
N PHE A 12 -28.29 134.78 -88.83
CA PHE A 12 -28.47 134.85 -87.37
C PHE A 12 -29.48 133.81 -86.87
N VAL A 13 -30.61 133.65 -87.56
CA VAL A 13 -31.62 132.62 -87.25
C VAL A 13 -31.05 131.22 -87.48
N GLN A 14 -30.27 131.00 -88.55
CA GLN A 14 -29.57 129.73 -88.76
C GLN A 14 -28.54 129.42 -87.67
N ASP A 15 -27.78 130.41 -87.18
CA ASP A 15 -26.83 130.22 -86.09
C ASP A 15 -27.52 129.95 -84.75
N ILE A 16 -28.65 130.59 -84.45
CA ILE A 16 -29.49 130.26 -83.29
C ILE A 16 -30.02 128.83 -83.39
N ILE A 17 -30.52 128.42 -84.56
CA ILE A 17 -30.99 127.05 -84.79
C ILE A 17 -29.84 126.05 -84.65
N LYS A 18 -28.64 126.38 -85.13
CA LYS A 18 -27.44 125.54 -85.05
C LYS A 18 -26.91 125.45 -83.62
N GLN A 19 -26.94 126.54 -82.87
CA GLN A 19 -26.55 126.59 -81.45
C GLN A 19 -27.56 125.86 -80.57
N SER A 20 -28.86 125.98 -80.87
CA SER A 20 -29.93 125.23 -80.21
C SER A 20 -29.81 123.73 -80.50
N ARG A 21 -29.52 123.33 -81.75
CA ARG A 21 -29.26 121.94 -82.11
C ARG A 21 -28.03 121.38 -81.41
N ARG A 22 -26.93 122.15 -81.32
CA ARG A 22 -25.73 121.76 -80.55
C ARG A 22 -26.03 121.61 -79.06
N LYS A 23 -26.75 122.55 -78.45
CA LYS A 23 -27.17 122.45 -77.04
C LYS A 23 -28.11 121.27 -76.82
N SER A 24 -29.05 121.03 -77.72
CA SER A 24 -29.95 119.86 -77.67
C SER A 24 -29.17 118.55 -77.76
N GLN A 25 -28.20 118.45 -78.66
CA GLN A 25 -27.32 117.28 -78.77
C GLN A 25 -26.45 117.07 -77.52
N VAL A 26 -25.94 118.16 -76.93
CA VAL A 26 -25.18 118.08 -75.67
C VAL A 26 -26.09 117.64 -74.52
N LEU A 27 -27.31 118.19 -74.42
CA LEU A 27 -28.29 117.80 -73.40
C LEU A 27 -28.79 116.36 -73.58
N GLU A 28 -29.01 115.93 -74.82
CA GLU A 28 -29.40 114.55 -75.15
C GLU A 28 -28.28 113.57 -74.82
N LYS A 29 -27.01 113.94 -75.11
CA LYS A 29 -25.84 113.17 -74.68
C LYS A 29 -25.72 113.14 -73.15
N HIS A 30 -25.89 114.29 -72.47
CA HIS A 30 -25.87 114.34 -71.00
C HIS A 30 -27.00 113.54 -70.36
N ALA A 31 -28.20 113.54 -70.96
CA ALA A 31 -29.32 112.74 -70.50
C ALA A 31 -29.06 111.24 -70.71
N ALA A 32 -28.44 110.86 -71.83
CA ALA A 32 -27.98 109.49 -72.07
C ALA A 32 -26.89 109.06 -71.07
N ASP A 33 -25.91 109.93 -70.80
CA ASP A 33 -24.85 109.71 -69.83
C ASP A 33 -25.42 109.62 -68.40
N MET A 34 -26.37 110.48 -68.01
CA MET A 34 -27.05 110.42 -66.71
C MET A 34 -27.88 109.15 -66.54
N ASN A 35 -28.62 108.73 -67.58
CA ASN A 35 -29.34 107.47 -67.56
C ASN A 35 -28.38 106.27 -67.47
N HIS A 36 -27.21 106.36 -68.11
CA HIS A 36 -26.17 105.33 -68.01
C HIS A 36 -25.56 105.29 -66.60
N VAL A 37 -25.28 106.44 -65.99
CA VAL A 37 -24.79 106.55 -64.61
C VAL A 37 -25.81 106.01 -63.62
N ALA A 38 -27.09 106.39 -63.73
CA ALA A 38 -28.15 105.86 -62.88
C ALA A 38 -28.28 104.33 -62.98
N LYS A 39 -28.12 103.78 -64.19
CA LYS A 39 -28.10 102.32 -64.40
C LYS A 39 -26.87 101.66 -63.78
N LEU A 40 -25.68 102.28 -63.90
CA LEU A 40 -24.46 101.80 -63.24
C LEU A 40 -24.56 101.87 -61.71
N GLU A 41 -25.24 102.89 -61.16
CA GLU A 41 -25.51 102.99 -59.72
C GLU A 41 -26.48 101.90 -59.25
N GLU A 42 -27.54 101.62 -60.00
CA GLU A 42 -28.47 100.53 -59.72
C GLU A 42 -27.76 99.17 -59.76
N ASP A 43 -26.93 98.93 -60.78
CA ASP A 43 -26.15 97.70 -60.92
C ASP A 43 -25.09 97.58 -59.82
N LEU A 44 -24.44 98.68 -59.43
CA LEU A 44 -23.51 98.72 -58.30
C LEU A 44 -24.22 98.39 -56.98
N GLN A 45 -25.43 98.91 -56.76
CA GLN A 45 -26.21 98.60 -55.56
C GLN A 45 -26.62 97.12 -55.52
N LYS A 46 -27.07 96.57 -56.65
CA LYS A 46 -27.37 95.12 -56.77
C LYS A 46 -26.14 94.27 -56.48
N GLN A 47 -24.96 94.67 -56.95
CA GLN A 47 -23.71 93.98 -56.66
C GLN A 47 -23.34 94.06 -55.18
N LYS A 48 -23.51 95.22 -54.52
CA LYS A 48 -23.30 95.37 -53.08
C LYS A 48 -24.25 94.50 -52.25
N ASP A 49 -25.52 94.44 -52.63
CA ASP A 49 -26.51 93.60 -51.94
C ASP A 49 -26.21 92.10 -52.14
N LEU A 50 -25.83 91.70 -53.36
CA LEU A 50 -25.41 90.34 -53.66
C LEU A 50 -24.15 89.96 -52.87
N SER A 51 -23.14 90.83 -52.85
CA SER A 51 -21.90 90.64 -52.09
C SER A 51 -22.19 90.49 -50.60
N SER A 52 -23.06 91.32 -50.03
CA SER A 52 -23.46 91.26 -48.62
C SER A 52 -24.17 89.94 -48.28
N ARG A 53 -25.07 89.47 -49.15
CA ARG A 53 -25.74 88.17 -48.98
C ARG A 53 -24.76 87.00 -49.06
N LEU A 54 -23.81 87.06 -49.98
CA LEU A 54 -22.75 86.04 -50.09
C LEU A 54 -21.86 86.05 -48.85
N GLN A 55 -21.51 87.22 -48.33
CA GLN A 55 -20.74 87.35 -47.10
C GLN A 55 -21.47 86.75 -45.89
N MET A 56 -22.76 87.05 -45.69
CA MET A 56 -23.54 86.45 -44.60
C MET A 56 -23.63 84.92 -44.72
N LYS A 57 -23.78 84.38 -45.94
CA LYS A 57 -23.76 82.92 -46.15
C LYS A 57 -22.38 82.32 -45.84
N LEU A 58 -21.31 83.00 -46.25
CA LEU A 58 -19.95 82.58 -45.95
C LEU A 58 -19.72 82.54 -44.43
N ASP A 59 -20.11 83.61 -43.73
CA ASP A 59 -19.95 83.73 -42.27
C ASP A 59 -20.81 82.71 -41.51
N SER A 60 -22.05 82.48 -41.95
CA SER A 60 -22.94 81.45 -41.38
C SER A 60 -22.35 80.05 -41.55
N ASN A 61 -21.91 79.70 -42.77
CA ASN A 61 -21.29 78.40 -43.03
C ASN A 61 -19.97 78.25 -42.25
N ALA A 62 -19.17 79.31 -42.14
CA ALA A 62 -17.94 79.29 -41.35
C ALA A 62 -18.23 79.03 -39.86
N ALA A 63 -19.27 79.64 -39.30
CA ALA A 63 -19.70 79.40 -37.92
C ALA A 63 -20.24 77.96 -37.72
N GLU A 64 -21.03 77.44 -38.68
CA GLU A 64 -21.49 76.05 -38.65
C GLU A 64 -20.33 75.06 -38.66
N TYR A 65 -19.37 75.21 -39.58
CA TYR A 65 -18.19 74.36 -39.61
C TYR A 65 -17.35 74.49 -38.33
N HIS A 66 -17.25 75.70 -37.76
CA HIS A 66 -16.53 75.87 -36.50
C HIS A 66 -17.20 75.10 -35.34
N ASN A 67 -18.53 75.16 -35.25
CA ASN A 67 -19.29 74.41 -34.25
C ASN A 67 -19.14 72.89 -34.44
N GLU A 68 -19.17 72.41 -35.69
CA GLU A 68 -18.94 71.00 -35.99
C GLU A 68 -17.52 70.55 -35.61
N ILE A 69 -16.50 71.35 -35.96
CA ILE A 69 -15.10 71.09 -35.58
C ILE A 69 -14.96 71.02 -34.06
N GLN A 70 -15.59 71.94 -33.32
CA GLN A 70 -15.56 71.93 -31.85
C GLN A 70 -16.23 70.67 -31.30
N LYS A 71 -17.40 70.29 -31.80
CA LYS A 71 -18.10 69.07 -31.37
C LYS A 71 -17.27 67.82 -31.65
N PHE A 72 -16.63 67.73 -32.80
CA PHE A 72 -15.73 66.62 -33.12
C PHE A 72 -14.47 66.61 -32.23
N ALA A 73 -13.95 67.78 -31.84
CA ALA A 73 -12.84 67.87 -30.90
C ALA A 73 -13.23 67.36 -29.50
N GLU A 74 -14.41 67.76 -28.99
CA GLU A 74 -14.93 67.29 -27.71
C GLU A 74 -15.15 65.77 -27.68
N GLN A 75 -15.76 65.22 -28.75
CA GLN A 75 -15.94 63.77 -28.91
C GLN A 75 -14.61 63.02 -28.96
N LYS A 76 -13.62 63.57 -29.69
CA LYS A 76 -12.27 63.00 -29.74
C LYS A 76 -11.63 62.98 -28.35
N ASP A 77 -11.72 64.06 -27.59
CA ASP A 77 -11.13 64.15 -26.25
C ASP A 77 -11.80 63.20 -25.25
N GLU A 78 -13.12 63.01 -25.37
CA GLU A 78 -13.85 61.99 -24.61
C GLU A 78 -13.40 60.58 -24.97
N LEU A 79 -13.32 60.24 -26.26
CA LEU A 79 -12.82 58.94 -26.71
C LEU A 79 -11.40 58.68 -26.23
N VAL A 80 -10.52 59.69 -26.24
CA VAL A 80 -9.15 59.57 -25.72
C VAL A 80 -9.14 59.30 -24.22
N ARG A 81 -9.99 59.97 -23.43
CA ARG A 81 -10.12 59.72 -21.98
C ARG A 81 -10.63 58.31 -21.72
N ASN A 82 -11.68 57.87 -22.41
CA ASN A 82 -12.24 56.53 -22.27
C ASN A 82 -11.22 55.45 -22.65
N ASN A 83 -10.47 55.65 -23.73
CA ASN A 83 -9.44 54.72 -24.16
C ASN A 83 -8.32 54.57 -23.12
N LYS A 84 -7.91 55.68 -22.48
CA LYS A 84 -6.95 55.65 -21.37
C LYS A 84 -7.48 54.87 -20.16
N SER A 85 -8.74 55.06 -19.77
CA SER A 85 -9.38 54.31 -18.68
C SER A 85 -9.42 52.82 -18.98
N LEU A 86 -9.93 52.45 -20.16
CA LEU A 86 -10.02 51.05 -20.59
C LEU A 86 -8.64 50.38 -20.68
N HIS A 87 -7.61 51.12 -21.09
CA HIS A 87 -6.25 50.60 -21.08
C HIS A 87 -5.75 50.32 -19.66
N HIS A 88 -6.07 51.18 -18.70
CA HIS A 88 -5.72 50.96 -17.29
C HIS A 88 -6.44 49.74 -16.74
N GLU A 89 -7.76 49.65 -16.91
CA GLU A 89 -8.58 48.50 -16.48
C GLU A 89 -8.08 47.19 -17.10
N LYS A 90 -7.78 47.19 -18.41
CA LYS A 90 -7.19 46.02 -19.08
C LYS A 90 -5.89 45.57 -18.43
N LYS A 91 -5.03 46.53 -18.03
CA LYS A 91 -3.76 46.23 -17.36
C LYS A 91 -3.98 45.65 -15.97
N GLU A 92 -4.94 46.16 -15.20
CA GLU A 92 -5.28 45.62 -13.88
C GLU A 92 -5.86 44.20 -13.95
N LEU A 93 -6.75 43.96 -14.92
CA LEU A 93 -7.28 42.62 -15.19
C LEU A 93 -6.16 41.66 -15.59
N GLN A 94 -5.23 42.09 -16.44
CA GLN A 94 -4.08 41.28 -16.84
C GLN A 94 -3.21 40.90 -15.62
N ASN A 95 -2.88 41.87 -14.77
CA ASN A 95 -2.12 41.61 -13.53
C ASN A 95 -2.84 40.61 -12.62
N SER A 96 -4.18 40.74 -12.52
CA SER A 96 -5.00 39.82 -11.74
C SER A 96 -4.97 38.41 -12.31
N ILE A 97 -5.09 38.27 -13.65
CA ILE A 97 -4.97 36.98 -14.34
C ILE A 97 -3.62 36.34 -14.05
N ASP A 98 -2.53 37.09 -14.13
CA ASP A 98 -1.18 36.56 -13.90
C ASP A 98 -0.99 36.12 -12.44
N LYS A 99 -1.54 36.88 -11.48
CA LYS A 99 -1.57 36.48 -10.06
C LYS A 99 -2.35 35.19 -9.83
N TRP A 100 -3.55 35.07 -10.40
CA TRP A 100 -4.37 33.86 -10.25
C TRP A 100 -3.73 32.65 -10.92
N LYS A 101 -3.06 32.82 -12.06
CA LYS A 101 -2.28 31.76 -12.71
C LYS A 101 -1.12 31.28 -11.84
N SER A 102 -0.35 32.21 -11.25
CA SER A 102 0.72 31.84 -10.32
C SER A 102 0.18 31.06 -9.13
N THR A 103 -0.90 31.57 -8.53
CA THR A 103 -1.56 30.90 -7.39
C THR A 103 -1.99 29.49 -7.79
N ALA A 104 -2.69 29.32 -8.91
CA ALA A 104 -3.13 28.02 -9.40
C ALA A 104 -1.96 27.03 -9.59
N ALA A 105 -0.81 27.50 -10.08
CA ALA A 105 0.39 26.68 -10.19
C ALA A 105 0.93 26.23 -8.82
N ASP A 106 0.91 27.12 -7.82
CA ASP A 106 1.32 26.78 -6.45
C ASP A 106 0.41 25.71 -5.83
N TRP A 107 -0.91 25.86 -5.99
CA TRP A 107 -1.90 24.87 -5.54
C TRP A 107 -1.73 23.53 -6.25
N GLN A 108 -1.49 23.53 -7.57
CA GLN A 108 -1.21 22.30 -8.32
C GLN A 108 0.06 21.62 -7.80
N GLY A 109 1.11 22.39 -7.52
CA GLY A 109 2.34 21.88 -6.93
C GLY A 109 2.12 21.27 -5.55
N ALA A 110 1.32 21.93 -4.69
CA ALA A 110 0.95 21.40 -3.38
C ALA A 110 0.12 20.11 -3.49
N PHE A 111 -0.87 20.08 -4.37
CA PHE A 111 -1.68 18.89 -4.63
C PHE A 111 -0.82 17.69 -5.07
N ASN A 112 0.09 17.91 -6.03
CA ASN A 112 0.98 16.85 -6.51
C ASN A 112 1.91 16.32 -5.41
N ARG A 113 2.41 17.20 -4.51
CA ARG A 113 3.24 16.78 -3.36
C ARG A 113 2.44 15.92 -2.38
N GLU A 114 1.22 16.36 -2.05
CA GLU A 114 0.35 15.61 -1.15
C GLU A 114 -0.05 14.25 -1.74
N GLN A 115 -0.32 14.23 -3.05
CA GLN A 115 -0.59 12.99 -3.77
C GLN A 115 0.61 12.03 -3.70
N GLY A 116 1.83 12.51 -3.93
CA GLY A 116 3.04 11.69 -3.82
C GLY A 116 3.25 11.14 -2.41
N ALA A 117 3.10 11.98 -1.37
CA ALA A 117 3.20 11.54 0.02
C ALA A 117 2.14 10.50 0.39
N ARG A 118 0.93 10.63 -0.14
CA ARG A 118 -0.14 9.62 0.05
C ARG A 118 0.21 8.29 -0.61
N GLU A 119 0.76 8.31 -1.82
CA GLU A 119 1.20 7.10 -2.53
C GLU A 119 2.34 6.40 -1.77
N GLU A 120 3.32 7.15 -1.24
CA GLU A 120 4.39 6.62 -0.38
C GLU A 120 3.83 5.94 0.89
N LEU A 121 2.92 6.60 1.60
CA LEU A 121 2.26 6.03 2.79
C LEU A 121 1.44 4.78 2.46
N GLU A 122 0.82 4.71 1.28
CA GLU A 122 0.08 3.53 0.86
C GLU A 122 1.01 2.33 0.65
N GLU A 123 2.19 2.54 0.07
CA GLU A 123 3.21 1.49 -0.07
C GLU A 123 3.80 1.06 1.27
N GLU A 124 4.10 2.00 2.17
CA GLU A 124 4.54 1.67 3.54
C GLU A 124 3.49 0.83 4.29
N LEU A 125 2.21 1.18 4.15
CA LEU A 125 1.11 0.43 4.76
C LEU A 125 1.02 -1.00 4.21
N LYS A 126 1.25 -1.19 2.90
CA LYS A 126 1.30 -2.54 2.28
C LYS A 126 2.43 -3.37 2.86
N VAL A 127 3.63 -2.80 3.01
CA VAL A 127 4.79 -3.49 3.61
C VAL A 127 4.49 -3.90 5.06
N LEU A 128 4.00 -2.96 5.88
CA LEU A 128 3.64 -3.22 7.28
C LEU A 128 2.56 -4.31 7.42
N PHE A 129 1.59 -4.35 6.49
CA PHE A 129 0.58 -5.40 6.48
C PHE A 129 1.18 -6.78 6.22
N ILE A 130 2.15 -6.89 5.30
CA ILE A 130 2.87 -8.13 5.01
C ILE A 130 3.69 -8.57 6.23
N GLU A 131 4.42 -7.65 6.87
CA GLU A 131 5.21 -7.92 8.08
C GLU A 131 4.32 -8.40 9.22
N LEU A 132 3.18 -7.74 9.45
CA LEU A 132 2.22 -8.14 10.48
C LEU A 132 1.66 -9.55 10.22
N CYS A 133 1.31 -9.87 8.96
CA CYS A 133 0.85 -11.21 8.60
C CYS A 133 1.93 -12.26 8.90
N HIS A 134 3.18 -11.97 8.56
CA HIS A 134 4.30 -12.87 8.81
C HIS A 134 4.53 -13.11 10.30
N GLU A 135 4.55 -12.06 11.11
CA GLU A 135 4.72 -12.15 12.57
C GLU A 135 3.59 -12.91 13.27
N LEU A 136 2.35 -12.77 12.77
CA LEU A 136 1.22 -13.56 13.28
C LEU A 136 1.37 -15.05 12.94
N GLN A 137 1.86 -15.36 11.75
CA GLN A 137 2.11 -16.73 11.34
C GLN A 137 3.23 -17.38 12.16
N LEU A 138 4.36 -16.69 12.36
CA LEU A 138 5.46 -17.18 13.20
C LEU A 138 5.00 -17.47 14.64
N ARG A 139 4.16 -16.58 15.20
CA ARG A 139 3.58 -16.82 16.52
C ARG A 139 2.69 -18.06 16.56
N HIS A 140 1.84 -18.22 15.55
CA HIS A 140 0.97 -19.39 15.45
C HIS A 140 1.76 -20.70 15.33
N ASP A 141 2.77 -20.73 14.46
CA ASP A 141 3.65 -21.89 14.27
C ASP A 141 4.41 -22.21 15.57
N GLY A 142 4.91 -21.18 16.27
CA GLY A 142 5.56 -21.35 17.58
C GLY A 142 4.63 -21.91 18.66
N GLU A 143 3.35 -21.54 18.67
CA GLU A 143 2.35 -22.12 19.58
C GLU A 143 2.09 -23.60 19.26
N ILE A 144 1.99 -23.97 17.97
CA ILE A 144 1.84 -25.36 17.53
C ILE A 144 3.04 -26.20 17.95
N ASP A 145 4.26 -25.70 17.73
CA ASP A 145 5.49 -26.39 18.09
C ASP A 145 5.61 -26.59 19.60
N LEU A 146 5.25 -25.58 20.39
CA LEU A 146 5.25 -25.67 21.86
C LEU A 146 4.26 -26.73 22.34
N VAL A 147 3.02 -26.72 21.83
CA VAL A 147 2.00 -27.72 22.18
C VAL A 147 2.47 -29.12 21.82
N THR A 148 3.08 -29.29 20.64
CA THR A 148 3.62 -30.57 20.18
C THR A 148 4.75 -31.07 21.09
N CYS A 149 5.69 -30.19 21.46
CA CYS A 149 6.75 -30.52 22.42
C CYS A 149 6.18 -30.89 23.79
N MET A 150 5.20 -30.15 24.30
CA MET A 150 4.57 -30.43 25.60
C MET A 150 3.85 -31.79 25.60
N GLN A 151 3.19 -32.16 24.51
CA GLN A 151 2.54 -33.46 24.37
C GLN A 151 3.57 -34.60 24.32
N SER A 152 4.66 -34.44 23.58
CA SER A 152 5.74 -35.42 23.52
C SER A 152 6.40 -35.63 24.89
N LEU A 153 6.68 -34.53 25.61
CA LEU A 153 7.23 -34.57 26.97
C LEU A 153 6.29 -35.31 27.92
N ARG A 154 4.98 -35.03 27.85
CA ARG A 154 3.98 -35.74 28.67
C ARG A 154 4.00 -37.24 28.41
N ALA A 155 3.99 -37.66 27.15
CA ALA A 155 4.06 -39.09 26.80
C ALA A 155 5.33 -39.76 27.38
N LYS A 156 6.47 -39.06 27.35
CA LYS A 156 7.72 -39.56 27.96
C LYS A 156 7.68 -39.59 29.49
N MET A 157 7.00 -38.64 30.12
CA MET A 157 6.76 -38.67 31.56
C MET A 157 5.90 -39.87 31.96
N ASP A 158 4.82 -40.13 31.22
CA ASP A 158 3.93 -41.26 31.45
C ASP A 158 4.67 -42.60 31.27
N GLU A 159 5.49 -42.73 30.21
CA GLU A 159 6.36 -43.89 29.99
C GLU A 159 7.37 -44.09 31.14
N ALA A 160 8.00 -43.01 31.60
CA ALA A 160 8.94 -43.06 32.71
C ALA A 160 8.27 -43.44 34.04
N GLU A 161 7.03 -42.99 34.28
CA GLU A 161 6.24 -43.39 35.45
C GLU A 161 5.85 -44.87 35.39
N LEU A 162 5.44 -45.36 34.23
CA LEU A 162 5.13 -46.78 34.01
C LEU A 162 6.36 -47.64 34.30
N LEU A 163 7.50 -47.34 33.67
CA LEU A 163 8.75 -48.08 33.87
C LEU A 163 9.22 -48.05 35.32
N LYS A 164 9.02 -46.92 36.03
CA LYS A 164 9.33 -46.84 37.48
C LYS A 164 8.46 -47.80 38.29
N ARG A 165 7.16 -47.93 37.99
CA ARG A 165 6.26 -48.86 38.67
C ARG A 165 6.66 -50.31 38.39
N GLU A 166 6.85 -50.68 37.12
CA GLU A 166 7.30 -52.02 36.73
C GLU A 166 8.63 -52.40 37.38
N LEU A 167 9.58 -51.45 37.48
CA LEU A 167 10.86 -51.68 38.14
C LEU A 167 10.70 -51.94 39.64
N VAL A 168 9.76 -51.24 40.32
CA VAL A 168 9.44 -51.51 41.73
C VAL A 168 8.82 -52.90 41.89
N GLU A 169 7.86 -53.27 41.05
CA GLU A 169 7.23 -54.59 41.09
C GLU A 169 8.24 -55.70 40.81
N LEU A 170 9.11 -55.53 39.81
CA LEU A 170 10.17 -56.47 39.49
C LEU A 170 11.16 -56.63 40.64
N LYS A 171 11.56 -55.52 41.30
CA LYS A 171 12.41 -55.57 42.50
C LYS A 171 11.74 -56.36 43.63
N GLN A 172 10.45 -56.11 43.89
CA GLN A 172 9.70 -56.82 44.92
C GLN A 172 9.57 -58.32 44.61
N ALA A 173 9.35 -58.70 43.34
CA ALA A 173 9.28 -60.09 42.92
C ALA A 173 10.64 -60.81 42.97
N ALA A 174 11.72 -60.08 42.68
CA ALA A 174 13.08 -60.63 42.65
C ALA A 174 13.73 -60.77 44.04
N GLU A 175 13.37 -59.93 45.02
CA GLU A 175 14.00 -59.92 46.35
C GLU A 175 13.91 -61.28 47.08
N PRO A 176 12.76 -62.00 47.11
CA PRO A 176 12.67 -63.31 47.77
C PRO A 176 13.59 -64.37 47.13
N VAL A 177 13.72 -64.33 45.80
CA VAL A 177 14.64 -65.22 45.07
C VAL A 177 16.08 -64.89 45.45
N ALA A 178 16.40 -63.60 45.61
CA ALA A 178 17.72 -63.16 46.02
C ALA A 178 18.07 -63.57 47.46
N GLU A 179 17.09 -63.56 48.36
CA GLU A 179 17.25 -63.97 49.76
C GLU A 179 17.46 -65.49 49.92
N LEU A 180 16.89 -66.31 49.02
CA LEU A 180 17.03 -67.78 49.07
C LEU A 180 18.49 -68.25 48.99
N PHE A 181 19.33 -67.56 48.21
CA PHE A 181 20.73 -67.94 47.99
C PHE A 181 21.74 -66.98 48.62
N GLU A 182 21.27 -65.86 49.17
CA GLU A 182 22.09 -64.86 49.85
C GLU A 182 21.26 -64.12 50.88
N ALA A 183 21.19 -64.70 52.08
CA ALA A 183 20.52 -64.09 53.22
C ALA A 183 21.25 -62.79 53.63
N ARG A 184 20.48 -61.76 53.98
CA ARG A 184 21.04 -60.50 54.45
C ARG A 184 21.74 -60.72 55.81
N VAL A 185 22.96 -60.22 55.93
CA VAL A 185 23.72 -60.24 57.19
C VAL A 185 23.41 -58.96 57.96
N ALA A 186 23.04 -59.09 59.24
CA ALA A 186 22.74 -57.94 60.09
C ALA A 186 24.02 -57.11 60.32
N GLY A 187 24.01 -55.84 59.91
CA GLY A 187 25.12 -54.91 60.09
C GLY A 187 25.94 -54.63 58.83
N GLU A 188 25.70 -55.32 57.72
CA GLU A 188 26.31 -55.03 56.41
C GLU A 188 25.31 -54.35 55.47
N GLU A 189 25.78 -53.40 54.66
CA GLU A 189 24.93 -52.84 53.61
C GLU A 189 24.63 -53.92 52.55
N PRO A 190 23.34 -54.16 52.23
CA PRO A 190 22.98 -55.11 51.20
C PRO A 190 23.53 -54.65 49.84
N ARG A 191 24.24 -55.55 49.14
CA ARG A 191 24.64 -55.34 47.75
C ARG A 191 23.43 -55.08 46.86
N LEU A 192 23.66 -54.39 45.74
CA LEU A 192 22.60 -54.10 44.77
C LEU A 192 21.92 -55.40 44.32
N LEU A 193 20.59 -55.40 44.27
CA LEU A 193 19.79 -56.58 43.92
C LEU A 193 20.23 -57.23 42.60
N VAL A 194 20.58 -56.40 41.60
CA VAL A 194 21.07 -56.86 40.30
C VAL A 194 22.39 -57.63 40.41
N GLU A 195 23.31 -57.16 41.27
CA GLU A 195 24.60 -57.81 41.49
C GLU A 195 24.43 -59.15 42.22
N ARG A 196 23.55 -59.17 43.23
CA ARG A 196 23.15 -60.41 43.91
C ARG A 196 22.62 -61.40 42.88
N LEU A 197 21.55 -61.04 42.16
CA LEU A 197 20.90 -61.90 41.17
C LEU A 197 21.83 -62.39 40.06
N ARG A 198 22.83 -61.60 39.64
CA ARG A 198 23.78 -62.01 38.58
C ARG A 198 24.51 -63.32 38.91
N GLY A 199 24.79 -63.58 40.19
CA GLY A 199 25.43 -64.82 40.65
C GLY A 199 24.49 -66.00 40.91
N HIS A 200 23.17 -65.77 40.91
CA HIS A 200 22.19 -66.78 41.33
C HIS A 200 22.11 -68.01 40.42
N PRO A 201 22.20 -67.89 39.08
CA PRO A 201 22.19 -69.08 38.21
C PRO A 201 23.26 -70.12 38.59
N GLY A 202 24.46 -69.66 38.97
CA GLY A 202 25.54 -70.53 39.46
C GLY A 202 25.17 -71.22 40.79
N LYS A 203 24.65 -70.46 41.76
CA LYS A 203 24.23 -70.99 43.07
C LYS A 203 23.06 -71.99 42.94
N VAL A 204 22.12 -71.74 42.03
CA VAL A 204 21.02 -72.67 41.71
C VAL A 204 21.57 -73.99 41.19
N PHE A 205 22.56 -73.93 40.29
CA PHE A 205 23.20 -75.12 39.75
C PHE A 205 23.95 -75.92 40.82
N GLU A 206 24.69 -75.25 41.70
CA GLU A 206 25.35 -75.90 42.84
C GLU A 206 24.35 -76.54 43.81
N TYR A 207 23.26 -75.85 44.12
CA TYR A 207 22.18 -76.37 44.96
C TYR A 207 21.52 -77.61 44.32
N ALA A 208 21.22 -77.56 43.02
CA ALA A 208 20.66 -78.68 42.28
C ALA A 208 21.61 -79.88 42.27
N GLN A 209 22.91 -79.67 42.06
CA GLN A 209 23.91 -80.73 42.16
C GLN A 209 23.97 -81.34 43.56
N ARG A 210 23.90 -80.51 44.61
CA ARG A 210 23.89 -80.98 46.00
C ARG A 210 22.66 -81.85 46.29
N LEU A 211 21.48 -81.40 45.85
CA LEU A 211 20.24 -82.19 45.99
C LEU A 211 20.33 -83.51 45.23
N ALA A 212 20.79 -83.51 43.98
CA ALA A 212 20.92 -84.72 43.18
C ALA A 212 21.80 -85.77 43.89
N ARG A 213 22.93 -85.34 44.47
CA ARG A 213 23.81 -86.22 45.27
C ARG A 213 23.13 -86.71 46.56
N SER A 214 22.50 -85.82 47.32
CA SER A 214 21.85 -86.15 48.60
C SER A 214 20.70 -87.14 48.42
N ILE A 215 19.80 -86.85 47.47
CA ILE A 215 18.65 -87.69 47.13
C ILE A 215 19.13 -89.09 46.74
N SER A 216 20.10 -89.17 45.81
CA SER A 216 20.63 -90.44 45.36
C SER A 216 21.24 -91.24 46.51
N ASN A 217 21.99 -90.59 47.41
CA ASN A 217 22.57 -91.24 48.58
C ASN A 217 21.50 -91.76 49.56
N GLN A 218 20.45 -90.98 49.83
CA GLN A 218 19.35 -91.39 50.71
C GLN A 218 18.57 -92.57 50.13
N VAL A 219 18.25 -92.54 48.83
CA VAL A 219 17.55 -93.65 48.15
C VAL A 219 18.40 -94.93 48.19
N LEU A 220 19.70 -94.84 47.87
CA LEU A 220 20.61 -95.98 47.98
C LEU A 220 20.69 -96.50 49.42
N SER A 221 20.66 -95.61 50.42
CA SER A 221 20.66 -95.97 51.84
C SER A 221 19.38 -96.73 52.24
N PHE A 222 18.21 -96.29 51.74
CA PHE A 222 16.96 -97.03 51.94
C PHE A 222 17.05 -98.43 51.34
N ILE A 223 17.50 -98.56 50.09
CA ILE A 223 17.67 -99.87 49.44
C ILE A 223 18.63 -100.75 50.25
N LYS A 224 19.76 -100.20 50.70
CA LYS A 224 20.75 -100.93 51.51
C LYS A 224 20.18 -101.40 52.86
N SER A 225 19.23 -100.64 53.45
CA SER A 225 18.57 -101.02 54.70
C SER A 225 17.66 -102.24 54.56
N PHE A 226 16.95 -102.37 53.43
CA PHE A 226 16.11 -103.53 53.12
C PHE A 226 16.93 -104.72 52.59
N TYR A 227 18.03 -104.45 51.88
CA TYR A 227 18.89 -105.46 51.26
C TYR A 227 20.38 -105.27 51.62
N PRO A 228 20.80 -105.65 52.84
CA PRO A 228 22.16 -105.38 53.32
C PRO A 228 23.27 -105.99 52.47
N MET A 229 23.01 -107.14 51.85
CA MET A 229 23.98 -107.87 51.01
C MET A 229 24.02 -107.40 49.56
N ALA A 230 23.13 -106.49 49.13
CA ALA A 230 23.11 -106.00 47.75
C ALA A 230 24.38 -105.19 47.43
N ASN A 231 25.04 -105.51 46.31
CA ASN A 231 26.15 -104.70 45.81
C ASN A 231 25.62 -103.50 45.02
N LEU A 232 25.49 -102.34 45.69
CA LEU A 232 25.02 -101.11 45.05
C LEU A 232 26.08 -100.40 44.19
N SER A 233 27.33 -100.90 44.15
CA SER A 233 28.39 -100.27 43.36
C SER A 233 28.12 -100.33 41.85
N VAL A 234 27.28 -101.26 41.40
CA VAL A 234 26.91 -101.41 39.99
C VAL A 234 26.05 -100.24 39.49
N VAL A 235 25.34 -99.54 40.38
CA VAL A 235 24.42 -98.44 40.04
C VAL A 235 25.17 -97.20 39.53
N LYS A 236 26.44 -97.00 39.94
CA LYS A 236 27.23 -95.85 39.50
C LYS A 236 27.55 -95.86 38.00
N GLU A 237 27.49 -97.04 37.37
CA GLU A 237 27.75 -97.23 35.94
C GLU A 237 26.52 -96.87 35.08
N GLY A 238 25.40 -96.51 35.71
CA GLY A 238 24.17 -96.12 35.04
C GLY A 238 23.21 -97.30 34.84
N VAL A 239 22.43 -97.25 33.76
CA VAL A 239 21.45 -98.29 33.39
C VAL A 239 22.19 -99.60 33.07
N ALA A 240 21.61 -100.74 33.46
CA ALA A 240 22.22 -102.04 33.22
C ALA A 240 22.39 -102.32 31.71
N ALA A 241 23.53 -102.89 31.31
CA ALA A 241 23.89 -103.08 29.90
C ALA A 241 22.95 -104.01 29.11
N ASP A 242 22.16 -104.82 29.82
CA ASP A 242 21.15 -105.74 29.28
C ASP A 242 19.71 -105.18 29.38
N CYS A 243 19.56 -103.92 29.78
CA CYS A 243 18.29 -103.21 29.83
C CYS A 243 18.16 -102.31 28.59
N SER A 244 17.15 -102.54 27.75
CA SER A 244 16.83 -101.63 26.65
C SER A 244 16.15 -100.36 27.18
N ASP A 245 16.18 -99.30 26.39
CA ASP A 245 15.53 -98.03 26.75
C ASP A 245 14.02 -98.23 27.02
N GLU A 246 13.33 -99.06 26.22
CA GLU A 246 11.90 -99.35 26.43
C GLU A 246 11.65 -100.07 27.75
N LYS A 247 12.52 -101.02 28.10
CA LYS A 247 12.43 -101.77 29.36
C LYS A 247 12.77 -100.88 30.56
N PHE A 248 13.71 -99.95 30.41
CA PHE A 248 14.03 -98.97 31.44
C PHE A 248 12.85 -98.02 31.68
N GLU A 249 12.20 -97.54 30.62
CA GLU A 249 10.99 -96.71 30.71
C GLU A 249 9.83 -97.46 31.38
N GLU A 250 9.60 -98.75 31.06
CA GLU A 250 8.62 -99.58 31.75
C GLU A 250 8.90 -99.69 33.26
N LEU A 251 10.17 -99.90 33.65
CA LEU A 251 10.60 -99.95 35.05
C LEU A 251 10.46 -98.58 35.74
N MET A 252 10.74 -97.48 35.05
CA MET A 252 10.52 -96.13 35.55
C MET A 252 9.03 -95.86 35.76
N ALA A 253 8.17 -96.33 34.87
CA ALA A 253 6.71 -96.22 35.01
C ALA A 253 6.18 -97.05 36.19
N GLU A 254 6.68 -98.27 36.38
CA GLU A 254 6.33 -99.13 37.52
C GLU A 254 6.76 -98.50 38.86
N THR A 255 7.96 -97.90 38.89
CA THR A 255 8.54 -97.31 40.10
C THR A 255 8.08 -95.88 40.37
N ALA A 256 7.48 -95.17 39.40
CA ALA A 256 6.98 -93.80 39.56
C ALA A 256 6.03 -93.57 40.76
N PRO A 257 4.97 -94.38 41.00
CA PRO A 257 4.11 -94.19 42.17
C PRO A 257 4.86 -94.41 43.49
N ILE A 258 5.82 -95.33 43.51
CA ILE A 258 6.68 -95.60 44.68
C ILE A 258 7.61 -94.42 44.93
N ALA A 259 8.23 -93.87 43.87
CA ALA A 259 9.08 -92.68 43.95
C ALA A 259 8.31 -91.48 44.50
N LYS A 260 7.04 -91.30 44.13
CA LYS A 260 6.17 -90.24 44.65
C LYS A 260 5.92 -90.37 46.16
N GLU A 261 5.66 -91.58 46.66
CA GLU A 261 5.50 -91.78 48.11
C GLU A 261 6.85 -91.64 48.85
N MET A 262 7.93 -92.19 48.27
CA MET A 262 9.27 -92.11 48.82
C MET A 262 9.76 -90.67 48.95
N ALA A 263 9.38 -89.78 48.03
CA ALA A 263 9.72 -88.36 48.09
C ALA A 263 9.27 -87.70 49.41
N SER A 264 8.19 -88.17 50.05
CA SER A 264 7.77 -87.67 51.37
C SER A 264 8.70 -88.05 52.52
N ARG A 265 9.58 -89.04 52.30
CA ARG A 265 10.53 -89.58 53.29
C ARG A 265 11.97 -89.12 53.05
N ILE A 266 12.21 -88.42 51.94
CA ILE A 266 13.52 -87.87 51.59
C ILE A 266 13.68 -86.52 52.30
N ASP A 267 14.81 -86.34 52.98
CA ASP A 267 15.18 -85.05 53.54
C ASP A 267 15.87 -84.20 52.47
N LEU A 268 15.33 -83.00 52.22
CA LEU A 268 15.85 -82.07 51.21
C LEU A 268 16.76 -80.99 51.81
N ARG A 269 17.03 -81.03 53.12
CA ARG A 269 17.89 -80.07 53.82
C ARG A 269 19.38 -80.27 53.53
#